data_AF-A0A962TVU2-F1
#
_entry.id   AF-A0A962TVU2-F1
#
_cell.length_a   1.000
_cell.length_b   1.000
_cell.length_c   1.000
_cell.angle_alpha   90.00
_cell.angle_beta   90.00
_cell.angle_gamma   90.00
#
_symmetry.space_group_name_H-M   'P 1'
#
loop_
_entity.id
_entity.type
_entity.pdbx_description
1 polymer ?
#
loop_
_entity_poly.entity_id
_entity_poly.type
_entity_poly.pdbx_seq_one_letter_code
_entity_poly.pdbx_strand_id
1 'polypeptide(L)'
;MSDNASLPEQPFISHLVELRDRLMRMALAVVVLLLVLFPFGNDIFHVLAQPVINALPEGNSMVATKVLSPFLTPLKLAFVAAVFLAMPYLLYQLWSFIAPGLYQHEKRLALPLLLSSILLFYLGSAFAYFVVLPILFPFLVGVTPEDVKVMPDIADFLDIAIRMFFAFGMAFEVPIATILLVMAGATTPERLGEKRPYVIVGSFVIGMLLTPPDVISQTLLALPMWLLFEIGLLFARAMAKRRAAPSGGDEEAVVDGQAGHAVAGATSAGVAGGEHTSDDEFDRIEAEFEELDRASRAEQASPDTQSDAPADGASDDYDEYSDSEDVNGPAEEPVRWTADDSADMLDEEDFPRRTATEALVDAKLEQVAALRATGADSEARRLLYEVLSEGDETQRKVALNILEQLDS
;
A
#
# COMPACT_ATOMS: atom_id res chain seq x y z
N MET A 1 32.94 -42.94 -22.09
CA MET A 1 32.44 -41.77 -22.85
C MET A 1 31.02 -41.57 -22.36
N SER A 2 30.88 -40.74 -21.32
CA SER A 2 29.62 -40.41 -20.67
C SER A 2 29.74 -38.94 -20.28
N ASP A 3 29.56 -38.07 -21.26
CA ASP A 3 29.45 -36.63 -21.04
C ASP A 3 28.05 -36.34 -20.50
N ASN A 4 27.96 -36.24 -19.17
CA ASN A 4 26.82 -35.64 -18.49
C ASN A 4 26.93 -34.13 -18.71
N ALA A 5 26.20 -33.62 -19.71
CA ALA A 5 26.05 -32.18 -19.92
C ALA A 5 25.11 -31.62 -18.84
N SER A 6 25.68 -31.18 -17.72
CA SER A 6 24.99 -30.31 -16.77
C SER A 6 24.68 -28.98 -17.47
N LEU A 7 23.40 -28.66 -17.60
CA LEU A 7 22.94 -27.34 -18.02
C LEU A 7 23.52 -26.32 -17.01
N PRO A 8 24.19 -25.25 -17.45
CA PRO A 8 24.74 -24.26 -16.54
C PRO A 8 23.58 -23.55 -15.84
N GLU A 9 23.37 -23.84 -14.57
CA GLU A 9 22.53 -23.02 -13.69
C GLU A 9 23.03 -21.58 -13.78
N GLN A 10 22.17 -20.68 -14.26
CA GLN A 10 22.55 -19.27 -14.29
C GLN A 10 22.74 -18.81 -12.85
N PRO A 11 23.92 -18.25 -12.49
CA PRO A 11 24.16 -17.81 -11.13
C PRO A 11 23.11 -16.76 -10.74
N PHE A 12 22.60 -16.79 -9.49
CA PHE A 12 21.65 -15.79 -8.96
C PHE A 12 22.06 -14.35 -9.28
N ILE A 13 23.37 -14.08 -9.30
CA ILE A 13 23.96 -12.79 -9.69
C ILE A 13 23.60 -12.39 -11.13
N SER A 14 23.59 -13.33 -12.07
CA SER A 14 23.14 -13.10 -13.46
C SER A 14 21.67 -12.68 -13.51
N HIS A 15 20.81 -13.33 -12.72
CA HIS A 15 19.38 -12.99 -12.65
C HIS A 15 19.15 -11.58 -12.04
N LEU A 16 19.92 -11.21 -11.02
CA LEU A 16 19.87 -9.86 -10.44
C LEU A 16 20.37 -8.77 -11.41
N VAL A 17 21.46 -9.05 -12.14
CA VAL A 17 21.97 -8.13 -13.17
C VAL A 17 20.96 -7.93 -14.28
N GLU A 18 20.31 -9.01 -14.71
CA GLU A 18 19.23 -8.95 -15.67
C GLU A 18 18.08 -8.06 -15.17
N LEU A 19 17.60 -8.26 -13.94
CA LEU A 19 16.54 -7.43 -13.35
C LEU A 19 16.90 -5.94 -13.36
N ARG A 20 18.14 -5.59 -12.97
CA ARG A 20 18.62 -4.21 -12.98
C ARG A 20 18.58 -3.60 -14.38
N ASP A 21 19.15 -4.29 -15.37
CA ASP A 21 19.24 -3.76 -16.73
C ASP A 21 17.85 -3.57 -17.33
N ARG A 22 16.92 -4.46 -17.00
CA ARG A 22 15.50 -4.37 -17.36
C ARG A 22 14.81 -3.19 -16.68
N LEU A 23 15.03 -2.99 -15.39
CA LEU A 23 14.49 -1.88 -14.62
C LEU A 23 14.97 -0.52 -15.16
N MET A 24 16.24 -0.43 -15.55
CA MET A 24 16.79 0.80 -16.16
C MET A 24 16.13 1.12 -17.50
N ARG A 25 15.86 0.11 -18.34
CA ARG A 25 15.14 0.32 -19.61
C ARG A 25 13.69 0.73 -19.38
N MET A 26 13.01 0.12 -18.41
CA MET A 26 11.66 0.49 -17.99
C MET A 26 11.60 1.95 -17.53
N ALA A 27 12.52 2.34 -16.65
CA ALA A 27 12.64 3.71 -16.16
C ALA A 27 12.92 4.70 -17.31
N LEU A 28 13.84 4.36 -18.22
CA LEU A 28 14.15 5.19 -19.39
C LEU A 28 12.93 5.40 -20.28
N ALA A 29 12.15 4.34 -20.56
CA ALA A 29 10.93 4.44 -21.35
C ALA A 29 9.90 5.37 -20.71
N VAL A 30 9.71 5.28 -19.40
CA VAL A 30 8.83 6.17 -18.64
C VAL A 30 9.32 7.62 -18.70
N VAL A 31 10.63 7.87 -18.52
CA VAL A 31 11.21 9.21 -18.58
C VAL A 31 11.03 9.84 -19.96
N VAL A 32 11.28 9.07 -21.03
CA VAL A 32 11.09 9.57 -22.40
C VAL A 32 9.62 9.95 -22.64
N LEU A 33 8.68 9.11 -22.23
CA LEU A 33 7.25 9.41 -22.35
C LEU A 33 6.84 10.58 -21.47
N LEU A 34 7.37 10.71 -20.26
CA LEU A 34 7.13 11.84 -19.37
C LEU A 34 7.54 13.15 -20.04
N LEU A 35 8.73 13.21 -20.66
CA LEU A 35 9.19 14.43 -21.33
C LEU A 35 8.26 14.83 -22.49
N VAL A 36 7.65 13.87 -23.17
CA VAL A 36 6.68 14.12 -24.24
C VAL A 36 5.32 14.56 -23.68
N LEU A 37 4.86 13.97 -22.57
CA LEU A 37 3.55 14.27 -21.96
C LEU A 37 3.57 15.51 -21.05
N PHE A 38 4.73 15.92 -20.55
CA PHE A 38 4.90 17.05 -19.64
C PHE A 38 4.15 18.33 -20.06
N PRO A 39 4.25 18.82 -21.32
CA PRO A 39 3.53 20.04 -21.71
C PRO A 39 2.00 19.89 -21.73
N PHE A 40 1.47 18.66 -21.77
CA PHE A 40 0.04 18.37 -21.84
C PHE A 40 -0.59 18.05 -20.48
N GLY A 41 0.13 18.19 -19.36
CA GLY A 41 -0.35 17.79 -18.04
C GLY A 41 -1.69 18.42 -17.63
N ASN A 42 -1.91 19.70 -17.97
CA ASN A 42 -3.18 20.39 -17.69
C ASN A 42 -4.34 19.84 -18.53
N ASP A 43 -4.12 19.58 -19.82
CA ASP A 43 -5.14 19.04 -20.71
C ASP A 43 -5.56 17.63 -20.25
N ILE A 44 -4.59 16.80 -19.88
CA ILE A 44 -4.83 15.46 -19.35
C ILE A 44 -5.61 15.55 -18.03
N PHE A 45 -5.28 16.51 -17.16
CA PHE A 45 -6.01 16.73 -15.91
C PHE A 45 -7.47 17.11 -16.15
N HIS A 46 -7.74 18.01 -17.10
CA HIS A 46 -9.11 18.39 -17.44
C HIS A 46 -9.95 17.20 -17.93
N VAL A 47 -9.37 16.34 -18.76
CA VAL A 47 -10.04 15.10 -19.19
C VAL A 47 -10.30 14.20 -17.98
N LEU A 48 -9.28 13.94 -17.16
CA LEU A 48 -9.39 13.05 -16.02
C LEU A 48 -10.42 13.53 -14.98
N ALA A 49 -10.50 14.83 -14.75
CA ALA A 49 -11.38 15.43 -13.76
C ALA A 49 -12.86 15.42 -14.16
N GLN A 50 -13.21 15.22 -15.45
CA GLN A 50 -14.58 15.35 -15.93
C GLN A 50 -15.64 14.55 -15.15
N PRO A 51 -15.43 13.25 -14.82
CA PRO A 51 -16.44 12.47 -14.11
C PRO A 51 -16.79 13.07 -12.75
N VAL A 52 -15.81 13.69 -12.08
CA VAL A 52 -16.01 14.34 -10.79
C VAL A 52 -16.67 15.70 -10.95
N ILE A 53 -16.26 16.49 -11.94
CA ILE A 53 -16.91 17.78 -12.24
C ILE A 53 -18.40 17.57 -12.51
N ASN A 54 -18.76 16.52 -13.25
CA ASN A 54 -20.15 16.20 -13.56
C ASN A 54 -20.95 15.67 -12.35
N ALA A 55 -20.27 15.17 -11.32
CA ALA A 55 -20.89 14.69 -10.08
C ALA A 55 -21.12 15.80 -9.05
N LEU A 56 -20.53 16.98 -9.25
CA LEU A 56 -20.69 18.11 -8.33
C LEU A 56 -22.02 18.86 -8.57
N PRO A 57 -22.66 19.37 -7.49
CA PRO A 57 -23.81 20.26 -7.63
C PRO A 57 -23.50 21.49 -8.48
N GLU A 58 -24.50 22.01 -9.18
CA GLU A 58 -24.33 23.20 -10.04
C GLU A 58 -23.75 24.38 -9.24
N GLY A 59 -22.65 24.95 -9.75
CA GLY A 59 -21.96 26.08 -9.10
C GLY A 59 -20.84 25.70 -8.13
N ASN A 60 -20.59 24.41 -7.90
CA ASN A 60 -19.40 23.95 -7.19
C ASN A 60 -18.23 23.71 -8.15
N SER A 61 -17.02 24.01 -7.69
CA SER A 61 -15.77 23.75 -8.41
C SER A 61 -14.79 23.03 -7.51
N MET A 62 -13.79 22.38 -8.11
CA MET A 62 -12.65 21.89 -7.36
C MET A 62 -11.82 23.05 -6.84
N VAL A 63 -11.16 22.85 -5.70
CA VAL A 63 -10.30 23.83 -5.05
C VAL A 63 -8.87 23.32 -4.96
N ALA A 64 -7.93 24.23 -4.76
CA ALA A 64 -6.56 23.91 -4.41
C ALA A 64 -6.28 24.45 -3.02
N THR A 65 -6.19 23.57 -2.03
CA THR A 65 -5.94 23.92 -0.63
C THR A 65 -4.47 24.26 -0.36
N LYS A 66 -3.55 23.63 -1.10
CA LYS A 66 -2.11 23.88 -0.99
C LYS A 66 -1.64 24.78 -2.14
N VAL A 67 -0.75 25.72 -1.81
CA VAL A 67 -0.20 26.71 -2.75
C VAL A 67 0.46 26.04 -3.98
N LEU A 68 1.09 24.89 -3.76
CA LEU A 68 1.85 24.19 -4.81
C LEU A 68 1.00 23.17 -5.59
N SER A 69 -0.23 22.88 -5.18
CA SER A 69 -1.11 21.90 -5.86
C SER A 69 -1.34 22.21 -7.34
N PRO A 70 -1.62 23.46 -7.76
CA PRO A 70 -1.83 23.77 -9.19
C PRO A 70 -0.60 23.46 -10.07
N PHE A 71 0.59 23.41 -9.49
CA PHE A 71 1.82 23.07 -10.20
C PHE A 71 2.14 21.56 -10.13
N LEU A 72 2.07 20.96 -8.94
CA LEU A 72 2.45 19.56 -8.73
C LEU A 72 1.40 18.57 -9.24
N THR A 73 0.12 18.90 -9.20
CA THR A 73 -0.96 17.98 -9.60
C THR A 73 -0.88 17.62 -11.08
N PRO A 74 -0.80 18.57 -12.04
CA PRO A 74 -0.62 18.24 -13.45
C PRO A 74 0.70 17.51 -13.73
N LEU A 75 1.78 17.85 -13.02
CA LEU A 75 3.07 17.18 -13.15
C LEU A 75 3.01 15.71 -12.70
N LYS A 76 2.42 15.46 -11.53
CA LYS A 76 2.20 14.11 -10.99
C LYS A 76 1.35 13.29 -11.93
N LEU A 77 0.30 13.89 -12.50
CA LEU A 77 -0.55 13.22 -13.49
C LEU A 77 0.21 12.90 -14.78
N ALA A 78 1.02 13.81 -15.31
CA ALA A 78 1.83 13.56 -16.50
C ALA A 78 2.79 12.37 -16.29
N PHE A 79 3.38 12.25 -15.10
CA PHE A 79 4.19 11.09 -14.73
C PHE A 79 3.39 9.80 -14.71
N VAL A 80 2.22 9.78 -14.06
CA VAL A 80 1.37 8.58 -14.03
C VAL A 80 0.89 8.21 -15.43
N ALA A 81 0.47 9.19 -16.23
CA ALA A 81 0.06 8.96 -17.61
C ALA A 81 1.20 8.38 -18.46
N ALA A 82 2.44 8.85 -18.27
CA ALA A 82 3.62 8.29 -18.91
C ALA A 82 3.88 6.84 -18.50
N VAL A 83 3.73 6.52 -17.20
CA VAL A 83 3.81 5.14 -16.70
C VAL A 83 2.75 4.26 -17.36
N PHE A 84 1.50 4.71 -17.45
CA PHE A 84 0.40 3.96 -18.06
C PHE A 84 0.58 3.76 -19.57
N LEU A 85 1.13 4.76 -20.27
CA LEU A 85 1.46 4.65 -21.68
C LEU A 85 2.66 3.72 -21.91
N ALA A 86 3.59 3.64 -20.94
CA ALA A 86 4.72 2.70 -20.96
C ALA A 86 4.31 1.25 -20.67
N MET A 87 3.11 0.99 -20.13
CA MET A 87 2.70 -0.34 -19.65
C MET A 87 2.90 -1.51 -20.63
N PRO A 88 2.66 -1.38 -21.95
CA PRO A 88 2.95 -2.45 -22.90
C PRO A 88 4.41 -2.90 -22.85
N TYR A 89 5.32 -1.92 -22.72
CA TYR A 89 6.75 -2.18 -22.60
C TYR A 89 7.13 -2.67 -21.20
N LEU A 90 6.54 -2.11 -20.14
CA LEU A 90 6.78 -2.53 -18.76
C LEU A 90 6.36 -3.99 -18.54
N LEU A 91 5.15 -4.34 -18.96
CA LEU A 91 4.64 -5.71 -18.90
C LEU A 91 5.50 -6.64 -19.75
N TYR A 92 5.85 -6.26 -20.99
CA TYR A 92 6.78 -7.07 -21.79
C TYR A 92 8.09 -7.35 -21.06
N GLN A 93 8.68 -6.34 -20.42
CA GLN A 93 9.94 -6.46 -19.73
C GLN A 93 9.85 -7.30 -18.45
N LEU A 94 8.75 -7.19 -17.71
CA LEU A 94 8.42 -7.99 -16.53
C LEU A 94 8.20 -9.45 -16.93
N TRP A 95 7.37 -9.70 -17.95
CA TRP A 95 7.05 -11.05 -18.43
C TRP A 95 8.25 -11.76 -18.99
N SER A 96 9.10 -11.07 -19.76
CA SER A 96 10.31 -11.70 -20.30
C SER A 96 11.37 -11.99 -19.23
N PHE A 97 11.21 -11.51 -17.99
CA PHE A 97 12.04 -11.85 -16.84
C PHE A 97 11.50 -13.07 -16.08
N ILE A 98 10.17 -13.19 -15.99
CA ILE A 98 9.47 -14.31 -15.32
C ILE A 98 9.42 -15.56 -16.22
N ALA A 99 9.31 -15.39 -17.53
CA ALA A 99 9.08 -16.47 -18.50
C ALA A 99 10.25 -17.44 -18.82
N PRO A 100 11.55 -17.19 -18.54
CA PRO A 100 12.61 -18.08 -19.03
C PRO A 100 12.54 -19.50 -18.46
N GLY A 101 11.90 -19.70 -17.29
CA GLY A 101 11.72 -21.02 -16.67
C GLY A 101 10.47 -21.80 -17.09
N LEU A 102 9.43 -21.12 -17.60
CA LEU A 102 8.08 -21.69 -17.67
C LEU A 102 7.67 -22.24 -19.06
N TYR A 103 8.30 -21.77 -20.14
CA TYR A 103 7.77 -21.95 -21.50
C TYR A 103 8.78 -22.41 -22.55
N GLN A 104 9.88 -23.07 -22.14
CA GLN A 104 10.88 -23.61 -23.07
C GLN A 104 10.26 -24.49 -24.17
N HIS A 105 9.11 -25.14 -23.90
CA HIS A 105 8.42 -26.02 -24.84
C HIS A 105 7.17 -25.41 -25.51
N GLU A 106 6.73 -24.19 -25.14
CA GLU A 106 5.42 -23.65 -25.56
C GLU A 106 5.42 -22.12 -25.78
N LYS A 107 6.46 -21.59 -26.45
CA LYS A 107 6.61 -20.15 -26.81
C LYS A 107 5.35 -19.51 -27.42
N ARG A 108 4.45 -20.32 -27.99
CA ARG A 108 3.19 -19.90 -28.60
C ARG A 108 2.16 -19.38 -27.59
N LEU A 109 2.21 -19.78 -26.32
CA LEU A 109 1.27 -19.29 -25.28
C LEU A 109 1.74 -18.01 -24.58
N ALA A 110 3.05 -17.73 -24.57
CA ALA A 110 3.57 -16.52 -23.93
C ALA A 110 3.06 -15.23 -24.60
N LEU A 111 2.99 -15.20 -25.93
CA LEU A 111 2.52 -14.04 -26.68
C LEU A 111 1.03 -13.69 -26.45
N PRO A 112 0.06 -14.63 -26.58
CA PRO A 112 -1.34 -14.33 -26.31
C PRO A 112 -1.58 -13.99 -24.84
N LEU A 113 -0.83 -14.56 -23.90
CA LEU A 113 -0.94 -14.16 -22.48
C LEU A 113 -0.44 -12.72 -22.26
N LEU A 114 0.72 -12.36 -22.83
CA LEU A 114 1.23 -10.98 -22.75
C LEU A 114 0.25 -9.99 -23.37
N LEU A 115 -0.30 -10.30 -24.56
CA LEU A 115 -1.26 -9.42 -25.21
C LEU A 115 -2.56 -9.31 -24.41
N SER A 116 -3.02 -10.41 -23.81
CA SER A 116 -4.19 -10.44 -22.93
C SER A 116 -3.96 -9.61 -21.69
N SER A 117 -2.78 -9.70 -21.06
CA SER A 117 -2.35 -8.89 -19.93
C SER A 117 -2.41 -7.40 -20.27
N ILE A 118 -1.74 -6.96 -21.34
CA ILE A 118 -1.77 -5.56 -21.79
C ILE A 118 -3.21 -5.07 -22.00
N LEU A 119 -4.07 -5.88 -22.63
CA LEU A 119 -5.49 -5.56 -22.83
C LEU A 119 -6.24 -5.46 -21.50
N LEU A 120 -6.02 -6.41 -20.57
CA LEU A 120 -6.64 -6.45 -19.25
C LEU A 120 -6.22 -5.25 -18.40
N PHE A 121 -4.95 -4.85 -18.41
CA PHE A 121 -4.47 -3.66 -17.72
C PHE A 121 -5.24 -2.40 -18.16
N TYR A 122 -5.34 -2.18 -19.48
CA TYR A 122 -6.07 -1.03 -20.01
C TYR A 122 -7.57 -1.15 -19.78
N LEU A 123 -8.13 -2.36 -19.82
CA LEU A 123 -9.53 -2.60 -19.48
C LEU A 123 -9.80 -2.29 -18.00
N GLY A 124 -8.90 -2.66 -17.09
CA GLY A 124 -8.99 -2.35 -15.66
C GLY A 124 -8.86 -0.85 -15.39
N SER A 125 -7.93 -0.19 -16.09
CA SER A 125 -7.78 1.26 -16.06
C SER A 125 -9.04 1.97 -16.57
N ALA A 126 -9.59 1.51 -17.69
CA ALA A 126 -10.84 2.03 -18.24
C ALA A 126 -12.02 1.76 -17.30
N PHE A 127 -12.10 0.59 -16.70
CA PHE A 127 -13.13 0.24 -15.71
C PHE A 127 -13.09 1.19 -14.50
N ALA A 128 -11.90 1.50 -13.99
CA ALA A 128 -11.74 2.49 -12.93
C ALA A 128 -12.32 3.86 -13.33
N TYR A 129 -11.99 4.36 -14.53
CA TYR A 129 -12.45 5.68 -14.98
C TYR A 129 -13.94 5.74 -15.35
N PHE A 130 -14.45 4.77 -16.11
CA PHE A 130 -15.79 4.81 -16.69
C PHE A 130 -16.86 4.18 -15.81
N VAL A 131 -16.49 3.29 -14.89
CA VAL A 131 -17.46 2.59 -14.02
C VAL A 131 -17.27 3.01 -12.59
N VAL A 132 -16.06 2.97 -12.06
CA VAL A 132 -15.86 3.16 -10.62
C VAL A 132 -15.95 4.64 -10.22
N LEU A 133 -15.22 5.55 -10.88
CA LEU A 133 -15.30 7.00 -10.56
C LEU A 133 -16.74 7.54 -10.61
N PRO A 134 -17.56 7.24 -11.65
CA PRO A 134 -18.92 7.77 -11.75
C PRO A 134 -19.89 7.15 -10.75
N ILE A 135 -19.57 6.03 -10.11
CA ILE A 135 -20.38 5.46 -9.02
C ILE A 135 -19.90 6.02 -7.67
N LEU A 136 -18.59 6.09 -7.47
CA LEU A 136 -17.97 6.51 -6.22
C LEU A 136 -18.28 7.98 -5.88
N PHE A 137 -18.08 8.90 -6.82
CA PHE A 137 -18.19 10.33 -6.52
C PHE A 137 -19.63 10.79 -6.21
N PRO A 138 -20.65 10.42 -6.99
CA PRO A 138 -22.04 10.73 -6.63
C PRO A 138 -22.46 10.12 -5.30
N PHE A 139 -21.95 8.93 -4.95
CA PHE A 139 -22.18 8.35 -3.63
C PHE A 139 -21.60 9.23 -2.52
N LEU A 140 -20.32 9.64 -2.63
CA LEU A 140 -19.67 10.52 -1.66
C LEU A 140 -20.37 11.88 -1.50
N VAL A 141 -20.84 12.46 -2.60
CA VAL A 141 -21.63 13.70 -2.57
C VAL A 141 -23.01 13.45 -1.94
N GLY A 142 -23.67 12.34 -2.27
CA GLY A 142 -25.02 12.02 -1.82
C GLY A 142 -25.15 11.69 -0.33
N VAL A 143 -24.05 11.31 0.34
CA VAL A 143 -24.03 11.12 1.81
C VAL A 143 -23.76 12.41 2.58
N THR A 144 -23.41 13.50 1.88
CA THR A 144 -23.13 14.79 2.52
C THR A 144 -24.44 15.45 2.99
N PRO A 145 -24.51 16.00 4.21
CA PRO A 145 -25.67 16.75 4.69
C PRO A 145 -25.98 17.98 3.81
N GLU A 146 -27.26 18.34 3.70
CA GLU A 146 -27.73 19.43 2.81
C GLU A 146 -27.09 20.81 3.13
N ASP A 147 -26.68 21.02 4.38
CA ASP A 147 -26.08 22.29 4.84
C ASP A 147 -24.55 22.38 4.59
N VAL A 148 -23.93 21.37 3.96
CA VAL A 148 -22.47 21.32 3.76
C VAL A 148 -22.12 21.42 2.29
N LYS A 149 -21.30 22.42 1.94
CA LYS A 149 -20.81 22.60 0.58
C LYS A 149 -19.65 21.66 0.27
N VAL A 150 -19.85 20.72 -0.66
CA VAL A 150 -18.80 19.79 -1.12
C VAL A 150 -17.88 20.45 -2.14
N MET A 151 -16.60 20.59 -1.81
CA MET A 151 -15.54 21.08 -2.71
C MET A 151 -14.34 20.13 -2.67
N PRO A 152 -14.19 19.22 -3.66
CA PRO A 152 -13.03 18.34 -3.72
C PRO A 152 -11.74 19.13 -3.97
N ASP A 153 -10.67 18.76 -3.28
CA ASP A 153 -9.32 19.25 -3.57
C ASP A 153 -8.75 18.54 -4.80
N ILE A 154 -8.09 19.28 -5.70
CA ILE A 154 -7.52 18.73 -6.93
C ILE A 154 -6.42 17.68 -6.70
N ALA A 155 -5.63 17.80 -5.63
CA ALA A 155 -4.56 16.87 -5.32
C ALA A 155 -5.13 15.62 -4.65
N ASP A 156 -6.08 15.76 -3.72
CA ASP A 156 -6.72 14.61 -3.07
C ASP A 156 -7.53 13.79 -4.08
N PHE A 157 -8.26 14.45 -4.98
CA PHE A 157 -8.93 13.79 -6.11
C PHE A 157 -7.92 13.00 -6.95
N LEU A 158 -6.83 13.64 -7.38
CA LEU A 158 -5.84 13.00 -8.21
C LEU A 158 -5.22 11.79 -7.49
N ASP A 159 -4.96 11.88 -6.20
CA ASP A 159 -4.39 10.80 -5.40
C ASP A 159 -5.32 9.59 -5.33
N ILE A 160 -6.62 9.82 -5.11
CA ILE A 160 -7.64 8.76 -5.14
C ILE A 160 -7.68 8.14 -6.54
N ALA A 161 -7.75 8.96 -7.59
CA ALA A 161 -7.81 8.48 -8.97
C ALA A 161 -6.58 7.63 -9.33
N ILE A 162 -5.36 8.11 -9.03
CA ILE A 162 -4.11 7.39 -9.28
C ILE A 162 -4.11 6.05 -8.57
N ARG A 163 -4.40 6.03 -7.26
CA ARG A 163 -4.43 4.79 -6.48
C ARG A 163 -5.42 3.80 -7.08
N MET A 164 -6.58 4.29 -7.49
CA MET A 164 -7.64 3.47 -8.08
C MET A 164 -7.25 2.91 -9.45
N PHE A 165 -6.64 3.70 -10.32
CA PHE A 165 -6.14 3.23 -11.60
C PHE A 165 -5.07 2.15 -11.43
N PHE A 166 -4.11 2.35 -10.54
CA PHE A 166 -3.09 1.33 -10.26
C PHE A 166 -3.71 0.08 -9.66
N ALA A 167 -4.60 0.21 -8.69
CA ALA A 167 -5.21 -0.94 -8.03
C ALA A 167 -6.09 -1.75 -8.99
N PHE A 168 -6.96 -1.12 -9.80
CA PHE A 168 -7.75 -1.85 -10.78
C PHE A 168 -6.93 -2.32 -11.98
N GLY A 169 -5.97 -1.53 -12.46
CA GLY A 169 -5.05 -1.97 -13.51
C GLY A 169 -4.31 -3.26 -13.10
N MET A 170 -3.78 -3.30 -11.87
CA MET A 170 -3.14 -4.50 -11.33
C MET A 170 -4.14 -5.61 -10.95
N ALA A 171 -5.31 -5.28 -10.42
CA ALA A 171 -6.33 -6.28 -10.08
C ALA A 171 -6.83 -7.03 -11.33
N PHE A 172 -6.91 -6.35 -12.47
CA PHE A 172 -7.24 -6.98 -13.74
C PHE A 172 -6.15 -7.92 -14.25
N GLU A 173 -4.94 -7.91 -13.69
CA GLU A 173 -3.90 -8.91 -13.97
C GLU A 173 -4.06 -10.19 -13.13
N VAL A 174 -4.86 -10.16 -12.06
CA VAL A 174 -5.09 -11.32 -11.17
C VAL A 174 -5.57 -12.56 -11.93
N PRO A 175 -6.48 -12.49 -12.92
CA PRO A 175 -6.85 -13.64 -13.73
C PRO A 175 -5.67 -14.28 -14.46
N ILE A 176 -4.80 -13.47 -15.06
CA ILE A 176 -3.62 -13.94 -15.80
C ILE A 176 -2.62 -14.56 -14.82
N ALA A 177 -2.34 -13.89 -13.71
CA ALA A 177 -1.48 -14.41 -12.65
C ALA A 177 -1.98 -15.76 -12.12
N THR A 178 -3.29 -15.90 -11.90
CA THR A 178 -3.93 -17.14 -11.45
C THR A 178 -3.74 -18.29 -12.44
N ILE A 179 -4.00 -18.03 -13.73
CA ILE A 179 -3.80 -19.02 -14.79
C ILE A 179 -2.34 -19.47 -14.84
N LEU A 180 -1.41 -18.52 -14.73
CA LEU A 180 0.02 -18.79 -14.78
C LEU A 180 0.53 -19.62 -13.60
N LEU A 181 0.10 -19.31 -12.38
CA LEU A 181 0.48 -20.09 -11.20
C LEU A 181 0.04 -21.55 -11.32
N VAL A 182 -1.15 -21.80 -11.87
CA VAL A 182 -1.64 -23.15 -12.14
C VAL A 182 -0.88 -23.80 -13.30
N MET A 183 -0.62 -23.07 -14.38
CA MET A 183 0.14 -23.60 -15.53
C MET A 183 1.59 -23.93 -15.18
N ALA A 184 2.19 -23.19 -14.25
CA ALA A 184 3.53 -23.42 -13.73
C ALA A 184 3.64 -24.59 -12.77
N GLY A 185 2.51 -25.18 -12.36
CA GLY A 185 2.51 -26.23 -11.34
C GLY A 185 2.83 -25.71 -9.93
N ALA A 186 2.92 -24.39 -9.73
CA ALA A 186 3.15 -23.80 -8.42
C ALA A 186 1.94 -23.99 -7.47
N THR A 187 0.75 -24.17 -8.03
CA THR A 187 -0.48 -24.45 -7.27
C THR A 187 -1.51 -25.19 -8.13
N THR A 188 -2.56 -25.71 -7.51
CA THR A 188 -3.70 -26.33 -8.20
C THR A 188 -4.96 -25.46 -8.09
N PRO A 189 -5.92 -25.55 -9.04
CA PRO A 189 -7.18 -24.83 -8.94
C PRO A 189 -8.05 -25.19 -7.73
N GLU A 190 -7.82 -26.36 -7.13
CA GLU A 190 -8.46 -26.81 -5.91
C GLU A 190 -7.87 -26.05 -4.71
N ARG A 191 -6.53 -26.08 -4.55
CA ARG A 191 -5.80 -25.36 -3.49
C ARG A 191 -6.06 -23.86 -3.55
N LEU A 192 -6.09 -23.28 -4.75
CA LEU A 192 -6.38 -21.85 -4.91
C LEU A 192 -7.86 -21.53 -4.59
N GLY A 193 -8.76 -22.48 -4.83
CA GLY A 193 -10.16 -22.38 -4.44
C GLY A 193 -10.38 -22.41 -2.92
N GLU A 194 -9.55 -23.10 -2.16
CA GLU A 194 -9.61 -23.10 -0.68
C GLU A 194 -9.20 -21.74 -0.10
N LYS A 195 -8.32 -21.01 -0.79
CA LYS A 195 -7.82 -19.70 -0.34
C LYS A 195 -8.72 -18.50 -0.67
N ARG A 196 -9.97 -18.74 -1.11
CA ARG A 196 -10.97 -17.67 -1.37
C ARG A 196 -11.13 -16.68 -0.21
N PRO A 197 -11.21 -17.10 1.07
CA PRO A 197 -11.36 -16.15 2.17
C PRO A 197 -10.22 -15.13 2.25
N TYR A 198 -8.98 -15.55 1.98
CA TYR A 198 -7.82 -14.66 1.97
C TYR A 198 -7.90 -13.63 0.84
N VAL A 199 -8.36 -14.03 -0.35
CA VAL A 199 -8.55 -13.11 -1.47
C VAL A 199 -9.65 -12.11 -1.18
N ILE A 200 -10.75 -12.55 -0.56
CA ILE A 200 -11.84 -11.66 -0.13
C ILE A 200 -11.28 -10.64 0.86
N VAL A 201 -10.60 -11.07 1.92
CA VAL A 201 -9.98 -10.15 2.90
C VAL A 201 -9.00 -9.20 2.21
N GLY A 202 -8.12 -9.70 1.33
CA GLY A 202 -7.19 -8.87 0.56
C GLY A 202 -7.90 -7.82 -0.30
N SER A 203 -9.00 -8.18 -0.95
CA SER A 203 -9.81 -7.24 -1.75
C SER A 203 -10.44 -6.13 -0.88
N PHE A 204 -10.90 -6.47 0.33
CA PHE A 204 -11.41 -5.48 1.27
C PHE A 204 -10.31 -4.59 1.85
N VAL A 205 -9.10 -5.12 2.08
CA VAL A 205 -7.94 -4.33 2.52
C VAL A 205 -7.52 -3.34 1.43
N ILE A 206 -7.46 -3.76 0.17
CA ILE A 206 -7.20 -2.85 -0.94
C ILE A 206 -8.33 -1.80 -1.04
N GLY A 207 -9.59 -2.21 -0.90
CA GLY A 207 -10.72 -1.26 -0.86
C GLY A 207 -10.56 -0.21 0.25
N MET A 208 -10.14 -0.62 1.44
CA MET A 208 -9.87 0.28 2.58
C MET A 208 -8.69 1.23 2.32
N LEU A 209 -7.71 0.84 1.51
CA LEU A 209 -6.58 1.71 1.16
C LEU A 209 -6.97 2.75 0.07
N LEU A 210 -7.92 2.38 -0.79
CA LEU A 210 -8.38 3.18 -1.91
C LEU A 210 -9.43 4.21 -1.52
N THR A 211 -10.31 3.86 -0.60
CA THR A 211 -11.33 4.76 -0.07
C THR A 211 -11.12 5.01 1.41
N PRO A 212 -11.58 6.14 1.95
CA PRO A 212 -11.73 6.32 3.40
C PRO A 212 -12.50 5.14 4.03
N PRO A 213 -12.52 4.99 5.37
CA PRO A 213 -13.24 3.92 6.05
C PRO A 213 -14.77 4.08 5.92
N ASP A 214 -15.28 3.81 4.73
CA ASP A 214 -16.69 3.79 4.34
C ASP A 214 -17.01 2.41 3.74
N VAL A 215 -17.94 1.70 4.39
CA VAL A 215 -18.25 0.29 4.07
C VAL A 215 -18.84 0.14 2.68
N ILE A 216 -19.62 1.12 2.21
CA ILE A 216 -20.32 1.03 0.91
C ILE A 216 -19.32 1.16 -0.24
N SER A 217 -18.49 2.21 -0.21
CA SER A 217 -17.45 2.46 -1.19
C SER A 217 -16.38 1.37 -1.16
N GLN A 218 -16.00 0.90 0.03
CA GLN A 218 -15.07 -0.22 0.19
C GLN A 218 -15.63 -1.50 -0.45
N THR A 219 -16.91 -1.82 -0.23
CA THR A 219 -17.55 -3.01 -0.81
C THR A 219 -17.70 -2.90 -2.33
N LEU A 220 -18.07 -1.70 -2.82
CA LEU A 220 -18.16 -1.39 -4.25
C LEU A 220 -16.83 -1.65 -4.97
N LEU A 221 -15.70 -1.36 -4.33
CA LEU A 221 -14.37 -1.58 -4.86
C LEU A 221 -13.90 -3.04 -4.71
N ALA A 222 -14.19 -3.67 -3.58
CA ALA A 222 -13.76 -5.04 -3.27
C ALA A 222 -14.44 -6.09 -4.16
N LEU A 223 -15.74 -5.92 -4.44
CA LEU A 223 -16.52 -6.88 -5.22
C LEU A 223 -15.96 -7.15 -6.62
N PRO A 224 -15.62 -6.15 -7.46
CA PRO A 224 -14.99 -6.38 -8.75
C PRO A 224 -13.65 -7.13 -8.64
N MET A 225 -12.84 -6.83 -7.63
CA MET A 225 -11.55 -7.50 -7.43
C MET A 225 -11.73 -8.98 -7.08
N TRP A 226 -12.67 -9.29 -6.19
CA TRP A 226 -13.04 -10.68 -5.88
C TRP A 226 -13.59 -11.41 -7.11
N LEU A 227 -14.44 -10.76 -7.90
CA LEU A 227 -15.00 -11.33 -9.12
C LEU A 227 -13.92 -11.67 -10.15
N LEU A 228 -12.91 -10.81 -10.32
CA LEU A 228 -11.78 -11.06 -11.22
C LEU A 228 -11.00 -12.31 -10.82
N PHE A 229 -10.76 -12.50 -9.52
CA PHE A 229 -10.14 -13.72 -9.02
C PHE A 229 -10.98 -14.96 -9.37
N GLU A 230 -12.30 -14.90 -9.19
CA GLU A 230 -13.19 -16.01 -9.52
C GLU A 230 -13.15 -16.36 -11.01
N ILE A 231 -13.16 -15.33 -11.87
CA ILE A 231 -13.02 -15.48 -13.33
C ILE A 231 -11.68 -16.15 -13.67
N GLY A 232 -10.59 -15.69 -13.05
CA GLY A 232 -9.26 -16.29 -13.20
C GLY A 232 -9.23 -17.77 -12.84
N LEU A 233 -9.79 -18.09 -11.67
CA LEU A 233 -9.86 -19.47 -11.17
C LEU A 233 -10.71 -20.36 -12.07
N LEU A 234 -11.82 -19.86 -12.62
CA LEU A 234 -12.67 -20.58 -13.57
C LEU A 234 -11.90 -20.90 -14.86
N PHE A 235 -11.19 -19.92 -15.44
CA PHE A 235 -10.37 -20.15 -16.62
C PHE A 235 -9.22 -21.12 -16.36
N ALA A 236 -8.56 -21.02 -15.21
CA ALA A 236 -7.51 -21.94 -14.81
C ALA A 236 -8.02 -23.40 -14.72
N ARG A 237 -9.21 -23.61 -14.13
CA ARG A 237 -9.88 -24.94 -14.08
C ARG A 237 -10.21 -25.46 -15.48
N ALA A 238 -10.79 -24.62 -16.33
CA ALA A 238 -11.15 -25.02 -17.69
C ALA A 238 -9.92 -25.44 -18.50
N MET A 239 -8.80 -24.74 -18.34
CA MET A 239 -7.54 -25.04 -19.03
C MET A 239 -6.87 -26.30 -18.47
N ALA A 240 -6.83 -26.48 -17.14
CA ALA A 240 -6.29 -27.66 -16.50
C ALA A 240 -7.06 -28.94 -16.91
N LYS A 241 -8.40 -28.87 -16.96
CA LYS A 241 -9.24 -30.00 -17.40
C LYS A 241 -9.00 -30.39 -18.86
N ARG A 242 -8.78 -29.42 -19.75
CA ARG A 242 -8.47 -29.68 -21.18
C ARG A 242 -7.12 -30.38 -21.36
N ARG A 243 -6.14 -30.10 -20.50
CA ARG A 243 -4.84 -30.80 -20.49
C ARG A 243 -4.93 -32.21 -19.90
N ALA A 244 -5.83 -32.44 -18.94
CA ALA A 244 -6.02 -33.73 -18.28
C ALA A 244 -6.92 -34.70 -19.08
N ALA A 245 -7.72 -34.20 -20.04
CA ALA A 245 -8.48 -35.07 -20.92
C ALA A 245 -7.52 -35.78 -21.89
N PRO A 246 -7.40 -37.12 -21.87
CA PRO A 246 -6.59 -37.82 -22.85
C PRO A 246 -7.20 -37.56 -24.23
N SER A 247 -6.36 -37.20 -25.18
CA SER A 247 -6.70 -36.95 -26.58
C SER A 247 -7.42 -38.17 -27.18
N GLY A 248 -8.75 -38.20 -27.06
CA GLY A 248 -9.62 -38.91 -28.00
C GLY A 248 -9.76 -38.00 -29.21
N GLY A 249 -9.37 -38.53 -30.37
CA GLY A 249 -9.12 -37.79 -31.61
C GLY A 249 -10.15 -36.73 -31.97
N ASP A 250 -9.64 -35.66 -32.57
CA ASP A 250 -10.09 -35.20 -33.88
C ASP A 250 -9.01 -34.26 -34.45
N GLU A 251 -8.22 -34.82 -35.37
CA GLU A 251 -7.56 -34.04 -36.41
C GLU A 251 -8.62 -33.61 -37.43
N GLU A 252 -8.79 -32.30 -37.62
CA GLU A 252 -9.15 -31.65 -38.89
C GLU A 252 -8.88 -30.14 -38.67
N ALA A 253 -8.12 -29.40 -39.49
CA ALA A 253 -7.72 -29.60 -40.87
C ALA A 253 -6.45 -28.78 -41.20
N VAL A 254 -5.67 -29.29 -42.17
CA VAL A 254 -5.19 -28.63 -43.41
C VAL A 254 -3.80 -29.15 -43.84
N VAL A 255 -3.86 -30.08 -44.81
CA VAL A 255 -3.04 -30.27 -46.03
C VAL A 255 -1.65 -30.93 -45.94
N ASP A 256 -1.70 -32.26 -46.19
CA ASP A 256 -1.08 -33.04 -47.28
C ASP A 256 0.45 -33.18 -47.38
N GLY A 257 0.93 -34.43 -47.47
CA GLY A 257 2.34 -34.73 -47.77
C GLY A 257 2.94 -36.07 -47.27
N GLN A 258 2.31 -37.20 -47.59
CA GLN A 258 2.91 -38.52 -47.90
C GLN A 258 3.94 -39.24 -46.99
N ALA A 259 3.51 -40.45 -46.59
CA ALA A 259 4.24 -41.75 -46.50
C ALA A 259 5.49 -41.86 -45.59
N GLY A 260 5.66 -42.81 -44.69
CA GLY A 260 4.93 -44.03 -44.35
C GLY A 260 5.92 -45.07 -43.82
N HIS A 261 5.80 -45.54 -42.58
CA HIS A 261 6.10 -46.93 -42.20
C HIS A 261 5.65 -47.20 -40.77
N ALA A 262 4.72 -48.14 -40.63
CA ALA A 262 4.35 -48.76 -39.37
C ALA A 262 5.28 -49.93 -39.09
N VAL A 263 5.77 -50.06 -37.86
CA VAL A 263 6.03 -51.36 -37.23
C VAL A 263 5.62 -51.25 -35.76
N ALA A 264 4.57 -51.97 -35.42
CA ALA A 264 4.14 -52.26 -34.05
C ALA A 264 4.97 -53.43 -33.49
N GLY A 265 5.27 -53.41 -32.18
CA GLY A 265 5.71 -54.62 -31.49
C GLY A 265 6.31 -54.43 -30.09
N ALA A 266 5.56 -54.91 -29.10
CA ALA A 266 6.03 -55.54 -27.85
C ALA A 266 6.43 -54.65 -26.63
N THR A 267 5.44 -54.47 -25.75
CA THR A 267 5.38 -54.87 -24.33
C THR A 267 6.65 -54.91 -23.44
N SER A 268 6.49 -54.24 -22.29
CA SER A 268 6.70 -54.72 -20.91
C SER A 268 7.88 -54.16 -20.08
N ALA A 269 7.60 -54.13 -18.77
CA ALA A 269 8.46 -53.96 -17.61
C ALA A 269 8.79 -52.52 -17.18
N GLY A 270 8.33 -52.20 -15.97
CA GLY A 270 8.49 -50.91 -15.34
C GLY A 270 9.85 -50.71 -14.67
N VAL A 271 10.10 -49.45 -14.33
CA VAL A 271 11.11 -49.02 -13.36
C VAL A 271 10.49 -47.86 -12.60
N ALA A 272 10.30 -48.07 -11.30
CA ALA A 272 10.01 -47.04 -10.33
C ALA A 272 11.26 -46.18 -10.06
N GLY A 273 11.08 -44.87 -9.86
CA GLY A 273 12.12 -44.02 -9.24
C GLY A 273 12.02 -42.52 -9.58
N GLY A 274 11.85 -41.69 -8.54
CA GLY A 274 12.12 -40.24 -8.48
C GLY A 274 11.07 -39.35 -9.16
N GLU A 275 10.63 -38.19 -8.65
CA GLU A 275 11.15 -37.26 -7.64
C GLU A 275 9.95 -36.50 -7.03
N HIS A 276 9.73 -36.59 -5.71
CA HIS A 276 8.91 -35.65 -4.92
C HIS A 276 9.90 -34.85 -4.08
N THR A 277 10.21 -33.61 -4.45
CA THR A 277 11.13 -32.75 -3.68
C THR A 277 10.63 -31.30 -3.60
N SER A 278 9.32 -31.08 -3.60
CA SER A 278 8.73 -29.74 -3.43
C SER A 278 7.62 -29.69 -2.38
N ASP A 279 6.99 -30.82 -2.07
CA ASP A 279 5.98 -30.91 -1.01
C ASP A 279 6.64 -30.83 0.39
N ASP A 280 7.80 -31.48 0.58
CA ASP A 280 8.51 -31.52 1.87
C ASP A 280 9.08 -30.16 2.33
N GLU A 281 9.34 -29.22 1.40
CA GLU A 281 9.91 -27.91 1.73
C GLU A 281 8.84 -26.91 2.16
N PHE A 282 7.67 -26.95 1.53
CA PHE A 282 6.54 -26.10 1.90
C PHE A 282 5.90 -26.56 3.23
N ASP A 283 5.79 -27.87 3.45
CA ASP A 283 5.31 -28.45 4.72
C ASP A 283 6.24 -28.08 5.89
N ARG A 284 7.56 -27.95 5.64
CA ARG A 284 8.51 -27.47 6.66
C ARG A 284 8.34 -26.00 6.99
N ILE A 285 8.14 -25.14 5.99
CA ILE A 285 7.94 -23.70 6.19
C ILE A 285 6.61 -23.45 6.92
N GLU A 286 5.56 -24.20 6.60
CA GLU A 286 4.26 -24.12 7.28
C GLU A 286 4.37 -24.60 8.74
N ALA A 287 5.10 -25.69 8.99
CA ALA A 287 5.37 -26.17 10.35
C ALA A 287 6.20 -25.18 11.20
N GLU A 288 7.18 -24.53 10.59
CA GLU A 288 8.04 -23.52 11.26
C GLU A 288 7.23 -22.25 11.61
N PHE A 289 6.30 -21.86 10.74
CA PHE A 289 5.41 -20.72 10.98
C PHE A 289 4.35 -21.02 12.07
N GLU A 290 3.80 -22.24 12.11
CA GLU A 290 2.91 -22.68 13.18
C GLU A 290 3.61 -22.77 14.55
N GLU A 291 4.89 -23.15 14.58
CA GLU A 291 5.68 -23.22 15.80
C GLU A 291 5.96 -21.82 16.36
N LEU A 292 6.24 -20.85 15.50
CA LEU A 292 6.38 -19.43 15.88
C LEU A 292 5.06 -18.82 16.40
N ASP A 293 3.92 -19.14 15.78
CA ASP A 293 2.60 -18.68 16.27
C ASP A 293 2.26 -19.30 17.64
N ARG A 294 2.61 -20.58 17.84
CA ARG A 294 2.41 -21.30 19.11
C ARG A 294 3.31 -20.76 20.23
N ALA A 295 4.55 -20.42 19.92
CA ALA A 295 5.46 -19.75 20.85
C ALA A 295 4.93 -18.36 21.24
N SER A 296 4.40 -17.58 20.28
CA SER A 296 3.82 -16.25 20.55
C SER A 296 2.56 -16.31 21.43
N ARG A 297 1.75 -17.37 21.31
CA ARG A 297 0.56 -17.61 22.15
C ARG A 297 0.91 -18.11 23.56
N ALA A 298 1.98 -18.87 23.71
CA ALA A 298 2.42 -19.37 25.02
C ALA A 298 2.98 -18.23 25.90
N GLU A 299 3.61 -17.22 25.30
CA GLU A 299 4.17 -16.07 26.01
C GLU A 299 3.10 -15.09 26.54
N GLN A 300 1.87 -15.15 25.99
CA GLN A 300 0.72 -14.34 26.43
C GLN A 300 -0.18 -15.03 27.46
N ALA A 301 0.12 -16.29 27.81
CA ALA A 301 -0.68 -17.07 28.75
C ALA A 301 0.13 -17.49 29.98
N SER A 302 0.36 -16.55 30.89
CA SER A 302 0.66 -16.88 32.29
C SER A 302 -0.54 -16.52 33.17
N PRO A 303 -1.04 -17.46 34.02
CA PRO A 303 -2.28 -17.29 34.76
C PRO A 303 -2.07 -16.69 36.15
N ASP A 304 -2.77 -15.60 36.46
CA ASP A 304 -2.96 -15.16 37.83
C ASP A 304 -3.90 -16.10 38.58
N THR A 305 -3.41 -16.53 39.74
CA THR A 305 -4.03 -17.50 40.65
C THR A 305 -5.17 -16.83 41.41
N GLN A 306 -6.35 -17.44 41.39
CA GLN A 306 -7.50 -17.04 42.17
C GLN A 306 -7.58 -17.92 43.43
N SER A 307 -7.60 -17.32 44.63
CA SER A 307 -7.98 -17.99 45.88
C SER A 307 -9.08 -17.19 46.59
N ASP A 308 -10.28 -17.78 46.58
CA ASP A 308 -11.30 -17.87 47.63
C ASP A 308 -11.86 -16.60 48.34
N ALA A 309 -13.16 -16.44 48.09
CA ALA A 309 -14.28 -15.66 48.66
C ALA A 309 -14.33 -15.42 50.21
N PRO A 310 -15.33 -14.70 50.81
CA PRO A 310 -16.59 -14.15 50.26
C PRO A 310 -17.00 -12.72 50.73
N ALA A 311 -18.18 -12.31 50.27
CA ALA A 311 -18.87 -11.02 50.41
C ALA A 311 -19.12 -10.51 51.85
N ASP A 312 -19.11 -9.18 52.02
CA ASP A 312 -20.10 -8.43 52.81
C ASP A 312 -19.90 -6.89 52.68
N GLY A 313 -21.03 -6.16 52.57
CA GLY A 313 -21.32 -4.94 53.34
C GLY A 313 -20.59 -3.59 53.08
N ALA A 314 -21.43 -2.58 52.83
CA ALA A 314 -21.43 -1.25 53.49
C ALA A 314 -20.42 -0.15 53.05
N SER A 315 -21.00 0.90 52.45
CA SER A 315 -20.95 2.33 52.81
C SER A 315 -19.69 2.99 53.41
N ASP A 316 -19.47 4.22 52.90
CA ASP A 316 -18.95 5.41 53.57
C ASP A 316 -17.49 5.41 54.06
N ASP A 317 -16.71 6.39 53.57
CA ASP A 317 -16.32 7.60 54.32
C ASP A 317 -14.88 8.08 53.99
N TYR A 318 -14.70 9.38 54.23
CA TYR A 318 -13.55 10.22 53.93
C TYR A 318 -12.34 10.01 54.87
N ASP A 319 -11.28 10.77 54.56
CA ASP A 319 -10.19 11.29 55.42
C ASP A 319 -8.79 10.65 55.37
N GLU A 320 -7.89 11.38 54.70
CA GLU A 320 -6.75 12.12 55.27
C GLU A 320 -5.71 11.43 56.17
N TYR A 321 -4.42 11.51 55.77
CA TYR A 321 -3.17 11.69 56.57
C TYR A 321 -2.04 12.01 55.54
N SER A 322 -1.25 13.11 55.55
CA SER A 322 -0.31 13.67 56.56
C SER A 322 0.79 12.65 56.91
N ASP A 323 2.11 12.86 56.86
CA ASP A 323 3.05 14.00 56.82
C ASP A 323 4.48 13.44 56.60
N SER A 324 5.46 14.29 56.26
CA SER A 324 6.92 14.22 56.60
C SER A 324 7.77 13.03 56.08
N GLU A 325 9.06 13.12 55.75
CA GLU A 325 10.15 14.12 55.76
C GLU A 325 11.32 13.48 54.98
N ASP A 326 12.10 14.24 54.20
CA ASP A 326 13.56 14.36 54.38
C ASP A 326 14.25 15.16 53.25
N VAL A 327 14.94 16.21 53.69
CA VAL A 327 15.71 17.21 52.93
C VAL A 327 17.20 17.00 53.22
N ASN A 328 18.05 16.86 52.19
CA ASN A 328 19.34 17.57 52.02
C ASN A 328 20.27 16.92 50.96
N GLY A 329 20.65 17.71 49.94
CA GLY A 329 21.82 17.54 49.08
C GLY A 329 22.41 18.93 48.77
N PRO A 330 23.75 19.09 48.64
CA PRO A 330 24.42 20.37 48.84
C PRO A 330 24.23 21.37 47.69
N ALA A 331 24.30 22.66 48.04
CA ALA A 331 24.21 23.79 47.13
C ALA A 331 25.46 23.93 46.24
N GLU A 332 25.28 23.91 44.92
CA GLU A 332 26.31 24.29 43.94
C GLU A 332 26.06 25.72 43.44
N GLU A 333 27.15 26.50 43.30
CA GLU A 333 27.14 27.93 42.96
C GLU A 333 26.63 28.23 41.54
N PRO A 334 26.04 29.41 41.28
CA PRO A 334 25.54 29.76 39.95
C PRO A 334 26.69 29.99 38.96
N VAL A 335 26.72 29.17 37.90
CA VAL A 335 27.66 29.29 36.77
C VAL A 335 27.46 30.62 36.04
N ARG A 336 28.52 31.41 35.95
CA ARG A 336 28.54 32.75 35.33
C ARG A 336 29.07 32.62 33.90
N TRP A 337 28.17 32.56 32.93
CA TRP A 337 28.53 32.52 31.50
C TRP A 337 29.16 33.85 31.06
N THR A 338 30.33 33.79 30.42
CA THR A 338 30.98 34.93 29.76
C THR A 338 30.82 34.82 28.25
N ALA A 339 30.87 35.95 27.54
CA ALA A 339 30.58 36.05 26.11
C ALA A 339 31.61 35.36 25.18
N ASP A 340 32.56 34.59 25.71
CA ASP A 340 33.61 33.90 24.96
C ASP A 340 33.30 32.41 24.69
N ASP A 341 32.25 31.85 25.32
CA ASP A 341 31.82 30.46 25.09
C ASP A 341 30.97 30.27 23.81
N SER A 342 30.87 31.30 22.95
CA SER A 342 29.98 31.32 21.79
C SER A 342 30.60 30.80 20.47
N ALA A 343 31.83 30.27 20.52
CA ALA A 343 32.57 29.90 19.31
C ALA A 343 32.57 28.39 18.97
N ASP A 344 32.08 27.51 19.85
CA ASP A 344 32.16 26.04 19.67
C ASP A 344 30.80 25.33 19.43
N MET A 345 29.74 26.06 19.06
CA MET A 345 28.40 25.48 18.84
C MET A 345 27.92 25.60 17.39
N LEU A 346 28.68 25.04 16.45
CA LEU A 346 28.24 24.78 15.07
C LEU A 346 28.39 23.30 14.70
N ASP A 347 27.90 22.41 15.56
CA ASP A 347 27.56 21.04 15.17
C ASP A 347 26.03 20.95 15.00
N GLU A 348 25.60 20.93 13.75
CA GLU A 348 24.20 21.05 13.30
C GLU A 348 23.43 19.71 13.35
N GLU A 349 23.78 18.80 14.28
CA GLU A 349 23.25 17.42 14.29
C GLU A 349 22.45 16.98 15.53
N ASP A 350 22.23 17.81 16.55
CA ASP A 350 21.49 17.36 17.75
C ASP A 350 20.45 18.36 18.28
N PHE A 351 19.57 18.85 17.39
CA PHE A 351 18.34 19.52 17.82
C PHE A 351 17.21 18.49 17.94
N PRO A 352 16.63 18.26 19.14
CA PRO A 352 15.43 17.43 19.26
C PRO A 352 14.31 18.07 18.42
N ARG A 353 13.74 17.30 17.49
CA ARG A 353 12.60 17.75 16.67
C ARG A 353 11.44 18.06 17.60
N ARG A 354 11.14 19.34 17.80
CA ARG A 354 10.00 19.82 18.60
C ARG A 354 8.72 19.12 18.16
N THR A 355 7.92 18.65 19.11
CA THR A 355 6.62 18.07 18.79
C THR A 355 5.69 19.15 18.23
N ALA A 356 4.72 18.78 17.38
CA ALA A 356 3.78 19.76 16.80
C ALA A 356 3.02 20.55 17.88
N THR A 357 2.82 19.94 19.05
CA THR A 357 2.21 20.56 20.23
C THR A 357 3.12 21.63 20.85
N GLU A 358 4.42 21.35 21.02
CA GLU A 358 5.40 22.33 21.53
C GLU A 358 5.49 23.57 20.64
N ALA A 359 5.48 23.38 19.31
CA ALA A 359 5.52 24.50 18.35
C ALA A 359 4.26 25.38 18.42
N LEU A 360 3.10 24.79 18.71
CA LEU A 360 1.84 25.53 18.90
C LEU A 360 1.88 26.34 20.20
N VAL A 361 2.41 25.77 21.28
CA VAL A 361 2.54 26.45 22.58
C VAL A 361 3.55 27.60 22.50
N ASP A 362 4.66 27.42 21.78
CA ASP A 362 5.64 28.49 21.51
C ASP A 362 5.02 29.65 20.71
N ALA A 363 4.20 29.35 19.70
CA ALA A 363 3.48 30.38 18.94
C ALA A 363 2.50 31.18 19.82
N LYS A 364 1.85 30.53 20.79
CA LYS A 364 1.01 31.22 21.79
C LYS A 364 1.84 32.16 22.67
N LEU A 365 3.03 31.75 23.10
CA LEU A 365 3.95 32.61 23.86
C LEU A 365 4.45 33.81 23.04
N GLU A 366 4.74 33.63 21.75
CA GLU A 366 5.09 34.73 20.85
C GLU A 366 3.92 35.72 20.66
N GLN A 367 2.70 35.18 20.52
CA GLN A 367 1.48 36.00 20.44
C GLN A 367 1.22 36.78 21.73
N VAL A 368 1.49 36.18 22.89
CA VAL A 368 1.42 36.88 24.19
C VAL A 368 2.41 38.06 24.22
N ALA A 369 3.63 37.89 23.73
CA ALA A 369 4.60 38.99 23.67
C ALA A 369 4.12 40.13 22.76
N ALA A 370 3.50 39.82 21.63
CA ALA A 370 2.91 40.82 20.74
C ALA A 370 1.72 41.55 21.38
N LEU A 371 0.83 40.83 22.08
CA LEU A 371 -0.33 41.43 22.76
C LEU A 371 0.09 42.36 23.89
N ARG A 372 1.13 41.97 24.65
CA ARG A 372 1.74 42.84 25.69
C ARG A 372 2.29 44.14 25.10
N ALA A 373 2.89 44.11 23.90
CA ALA A 373 3.38 45.31 23.23
C ALA A 373 2.25 46.27 22.81
N THR A 374 1.04 45.75 22.63
CA THR A 374 -0.17 46.53 22.26
C THR A 374 -1.03 46.94 23.45
N GLY A 375 -0.68 46.55 24.68
CA GLY A 375 -1.44 46.84 25.90
C GLY A 375 -2.73 46.02 26.06
N ALA A 376 -2.85 44.88 25.38
CA ALA A 376 -4.00 43.99 25.42
C ALA A 376 -3.86 42.92 26.52
N ASP A 377 -3.73 43.36 27.78
CA ASP A 377 -3.33 42.50 28.90
C ASP A 377 -4.36 41.41 29.26
N SER A 378 -5.64 41.63 28.98
CA SER A 378 -6.70 40.63 29.21
C SER A 378 -6.60 39.44 28.25
N GLU A 379 -6.27 39.68 26.99
CA GLU A 379 -6.09 38.64 25.98
C GLU A 379 -4.77 37.89 26.18
N ALA A 380 -3.72 38.61 26.56
CA ALA A 380 -2.44 38.02 26.97
C ALA A 380 -2.62 37.05 28.15
N ARG A 381 -3.37 37.43 29.18
CA ARG A 381 -3.69 36.54 30.32
C ARG A 381 -4.42 35.27 29.89
N ARG A 382 -5.39 35.36 28.98
CA ARG A 382 -6.15 34.20 28.51
C ARG A 382 -5.24 33.17 27.84
N LEU A 383 -4.35 33.62 26.96
CA LEU A 383 -3.38 32.75 26.28
C LEU A 383 -2.35 32.17 27.25
N LEU A 384 -1.93 32.93 28.26
CA LEU A 384 -1.02 32.43 29.29
C LEU A 384 -1.63 31.28 30.11
N TYR A 385 -2.92 31.34 30.45
CA TYR A 385 -3.59 30.20 31.11
C TYR A 385 -3.70 28.96 30.22
N GLU A 386 -3.85 29.14 28.91
CA GLU A 386 -3.86 28.05 27.93
C GLU A 386 -2.47 27.39 27.81
N VAL A 387 -1.41 28.21 27.80
CA VAL A 387 -0.02 27.73 27.88
C VAL A 387 0.24 26.99 29.20
N LEU A 388 -0.36 27.42 30.32
CA LEU A 388 -0.22 26.72 31.60
C LEU A 388 -0.86 25.33 31.60
N SER A 389 -1.93 25.12 30.83
CA SER A 389 -2.58 23.80 30.71
C SER A 389 -1.90 22.88 29.70
N GLU A 390 -1.28 23.42 28.65
CA GLU A 390 -0.80 22.62 27.51
C GLU A 390 0.73 22.54 27.39
N GLY A 391 1.46 23.45 28.02
CA GLY A 391 2.91 23.58 27.88
C GLY A 391 3.74 22.62 28.73
N ASP A 392 5.00 22.44 28.32
CA ASP A 392 5.99 21.69 29.08
C ASP A 392 6.42 22.42 30.38
N GLU A 393 7.29 21.83 31.18
CA GLU A 393 7.73 22.43 32.44
C GLU A 393 8.42 23.79 32.26
N THR A 394 9.14 23.99 31.16
CA THR A 394 9.88 25.22 30.88
C THR A 394 8.93 26.33 30.42
N GLN A 395 8.04 26.02 29.49
CA GLN A 395 7.02 26.92 28.95
C GLN A 395 6.06 27.40 30.05
N ARG A 396 5.69 26.51 30.98
CA ARG A 396 4.86 26.87 32.13
C ARG A 396 5.57 27.82 33.09
N LYS A 397 6.87 27.62 33.36
CA LYS A 397 7.67 28.56 34.16
C LYS A 397 7.75 29.95 33.51
N VAL A 398 7.90 30.00 32.18
CA VAL A 398 7.88 31.27 31.43
C VAL A 398 6.51 31.94 31.54
N ALA A 399 5.42 31.20 31.33
CA ALA A 399 4.07 31.73 31.43
C ALA A 399 3.73 32.26 32.84
N LEU A 400 4.16 31.56 33.90
CA LEU A 400 4.00 32.02 35.28
C LEU A 400 4.73 33.33 35.56
N ASN A 401 5.99 33.46 35.12
CA ASN A 401 6.76 34.69 35.30
C ASN A 401 6.11 35.87 34.57
N ILE A 402 5.59 35.64 33.36
CA ILE A 402 4.89 36.68 32.60
C ILE A 402 3.57 37.09 33.29
N LEU A 403 2.82 36.14 33.85
CA LEU A 403 1.62 36.45 34.63
C LEU A 403 1.95 37.27 35.88
N GLU A 404 3.01 36.92 36.60
CA GLU A 404 3.47 37.66 37.78
C GLU A 404 3.84 39.12 37.44
N GLN A 405 4.47 39.35 36.28
CA GLN A 405 4.76 40.70 35.78
C GLN A 405 3.54 41.50 35.34
N LEU A 406 2.44 40.85 34.97
CA LEU A 406 1.19 41.52 34.60
C LEU A 406 0.33 41.87 35.82
N ASP A 407 0.61 41.23 36.95
CA ASP A 407 -0.09 41.44 38.22
C ASP A 407 0.67 42.40 39.17
N SER A 408 1.93 42.72 38.86
CA SER A 408 2.74 43.79 39.48
C SER A 408 2.51 45.15 38.83
#